data_AF-A0ABD3XWA4-F1
#
_entry.id   AF-A0ABD3XWA4-F1
#
_cell.length_a   1.000
_cell.length_b   1.000
_cell.length_c   1.000
_cell.angle_alpha   90.00
_cell.angle_beta   90.00
_cell.angle_gamma   90.00
#
_symmetry.space_group_name_H-M   'P 1'
#
loop_
_entity.id
_entity.type
_entity.pdbx_description
1 polymer ?
#
loop_
_entity_poly.entity_id
_entity_poly.type
_entity_poly.pdbx_seq_one_letter_code
_entity_poly.pdbx_strand_id
1 'polypeptide(L)'
;MNLQQKEAIKQHQLQMMNEIIPTEKLFAALYQNGIFDENMIEMIKAEKTDTDQVSKMLNMLPKRGPEAFDRFIMAIKNDYPWMSQMLICSANQTQANPASGNTKPSMKTEAEVTSKRQMSAEQPTDLDFKTKVGMFVHKQFGQSRRIHQDDIKAMEKFLADQIKLEQKCIGPHYCDCASDISTMDKASSLEPLEVLQAEFQNQLKEMHKKCEPHLNQAKNEVNNNVPDKISLCDIPTDVTLAVIETDLDFVLEKLAKLECQISEIHELLGDPEKKCLTTNLVNKIKKQCQQYEKELNQEKEKNENFLTDMYNYSKHINKLELLKQQMKTKLDAKENEVEKLRQENVNLQKKYESLHQINMQHAEKTNRDIQEIKLNGQNTNYQKAGLTVPRTKKTSRTGATRQISRVISKRR
;
A
#
# COMPACT_ATOMS: atom_id res chain seq x y z
N MET A 1 -29.89 20.21 -7.57
CA MET A 1 -28.58 19.92 -7.01
C MET A 1 -27.70 21.07 -7.40
N ASN A 2 -26.95 21.65 -6.46
CA ASN A 2 -26.11 22.83 -6.71
C ASN A 2 -24.92 22.48 -7.61
N LEU A 3 -24.34 23.48 -8.28
CA LEU A 3 -23.20 23.28 -9.19
C LEU A 3 -22.03 22.57 -8.49
N GLN A 4 -21.75 22.97 -7.24
CA GLN A 4 -20.69 22.41 -6.41
C GLN A 4 -20.95 20.93 -6.05
N GLN A 5 -22.20 20.58 -5.75
CA GLN A 5 -22.60 19.20 -5.48
C GLN A 5 -22.45 18.32 -6.73
N LYS A 6 -22.76 18.87 -7.92
CA LYS A 6 -22.54 18.18 -9.20
C LYS A 6 -21.05 17.99 -9.48
N GLU A 7 -20.24 18.99 -9.21
CA GLU A 7 -18.78 18.93 -9.37
C GLU A 7 -18.15 17.93 -8.39
N ALA A 8 -18.59 17.90 -7.13
CA ALA A 8 -18.17 16.91 -6.14
C ALA A 8 -18.46 15.47 -6.61
N ILE A 9 -19.67 15.21 -7.12
CA ILE A 9 -20.03 13.92 -7.71
C ILE A 9 -19.13 13.58 -8.89
N LYS A 10 -18.87 14.55 -9.79
CA LYS A 10 -18.04 14.33 -10.97
C LYS A 10 -16.57 14.07 -10.62
N GLN A 11 -16.02 14.80 -9.65
CA GLN A 11 -14.64 14.65 -9.18
C GLN A 11 -14.41 13.27 -8.58
N HIS A 12 -15.37 12.76 -7.82
CA HIS A 12 -15.27 11.46 -7.16
C HIS A 12 -15.97 10.33 -7.93
N GLN A 13 -16.43 10.57 -9.16
CA GLN A 13 -17.25 9.60 -9.91
C GLN A 13 -16.54 8.26 -10.10
N LEU A 14 -15.26 8.29 -10.50
CA LEU A 14 -14.47 7.09 -10.73
C LEU A 14 -14.25 6.30 -9.44
N GLN A 15 -14.02 7.01 -8.34
CA GLN A 15 -13.88 6.38 -7.03
C GLN A 15 -15.19 5.74 -6.57
N MET A 16 -16.31 6.43 -6.74
CA MET A 16 -17.63 5.89 -6.42
C MET A 16 -17.99 4.67 -7.27
N MET A 17 -17.65 4.67 -8.57
CA MET A 17 -17.87 3.52 -9.46
C MET A 17 -17.13 2.26 -9.02
N ASN A 18 -15.93 2.42 -8.45
CA ASN A 18 -15.11 1.29 -8.02
C ASN A 18 -15.44 0.79 -6.61
N GLU A 19 -15.96 1.67 -5.76
CA GLU A 19 -16.13 1.37 -4.33
C GLU A 19 -17.60 1.15 -3.92
N ILE A 20 -18.59 1.68 -4.67
CA ILE A 20 -20.01 1.39 -4.41
C ILE A 20 -20.36 0.05 -5.03
N ILE A 21 -20.96 -0.83 -4.22
CA ILE A 21 -21.52 -2.10 -4.65
C ILE A 21 -23.03 -1.92 -4.80
N PRO A 22 -23.60 -2.10 -6.00
CA PRO A 22 -25.03 -1.91 -6.26
C PRO A 22 -25.87 -3.06 -5.70
N THR A 23 -26.07 -3.07 -4.38
CA THR A 23 -26.87 -4.08 -3.67
C THR A 23 -28.37 -3.76 -3.73
N GLU A 24 -29.23 -4.78 -3.68
CA GLU A 24 -30.69 -4.63 -3.55
C GLU A 24 -31.11 -3.69 -2.40
N LYS A 25 -30.40 -3.74 -1.28
CA LYS A 25 -30.60 -2.83 -0.13
C LYS A 25 -30.34 -1.36 -0.50
N LEU A 26 -29.32 -1.09 -1.32
CA LEU A 26 -29.01 0.26 -1.78
C LEU A 26 -30.12 0.77 -2.72
N PHE A 27 -30.58 -0.06 -3.67
CA PHE A 27 -31.69 0.30 -4.54
C PHE A 27 -32.99 0.55 -3.76
N ALA A 28 -33.29 -0.29 -2.76
CA ALA A 28 -34.42 -0.07 -1.87
C ALA A 28 -34.29 1.25 -1.09
N ALA A 29 -33.10 1.58 -0.58
CA ALA A 29 -32.86 2.85 0.10
C ALA A 29 -33.02 4.06 -0.85
N LEU A 30 -32.55 3.96 -2.09
CA LEU A 30 -32.70 5.03 -3.09
C LEU A 30 -34.16 5.22 -3.52
N TYR A 31 -34.94 4.13 -3.59
CA TYR A 31 -36.38 4.16 -3.82
C TYR A 31 -37.12 4.80 -2.63
N GLN A 32 -36.84 4.35 -1.41
CA GLN A 32 -37.48 4.86 -0.19
C GLN A 32 -37.18 6.36 0.05
N ASN A 33 -35.98 6.82 -0.30
CA ASN A 33 -35.63 8.24 -0.24
C ASN A 33 -36.23 9.04 -1.43
N GLY A 34 -36.95 8.41 -2.35
CA GLY A 34 -37.62 9.04 -3.48
C GLY A 34 -36.66 9.68 -4.48
N ILE A 35 -35.47 9.10 -4.66
CA ILE A 35 -34.46 9.60 -5.60
C ILE A 35 -34.69 9.00 -7.00
N PHE A 36 -35.06 7.73 -7.05
CA PHE A 36 -35.36 6.99 -8.27
C PHE A 36 -36.72 6.30 -8.16
N ASP A 37 -37.48 6.33 -9.25
CA ASP A 37 -38.72 5.57 -9.41
C ASP A 37 -38.40 4.11 -9.74
N GLU A 38 -39.38 3.22 -9.59
CA GLU A 38 -39.24 1.78 -9.84
C GLU A 38 -38.68 1.48 -11.25
N ASN A 39 -39.26 2.11 -12.28
CA ASN A 39 -38.79 2.00 -13.67
C ASN A 39 -37.29 2.38 -13.83
N MET A 40 -36.81 3.34 -13.05
CA MET A 40 -35.43 3.81 -13.16
C MET A 40 -34.47 2.86 -12.45
N ILE A 41 -34.92 2.23 -11.37
CA ILE A 41 -34.16 1.19 -10.68
C ILE A 41 -34.05 -0.03 -11.59
N GLU A 42 -35.12 -0.43 -12.27
CA GLU A 42 -35.06 -1.50 -13.29
C GLU A 42 -34.09 -1.14 -14.43
N MET A 43 -34.13 0.10 -14.93
CA MET A 43 -33.18 0.56 -15.93
C MET A 43 -31.72 0.55 -15.45
N ILE A 44 -31.46 0.78 -14.17
CA ILE A 44 -30.12 0.68 -13.60
C ILE A 44 -29.73 -0.80 -13.53
N LYS A 45 -30.56 -1.65 -12.93
CA LYS A 45 -30.31 -3.10 -12.77
C LYS A 45 -30.12 -3.85 -14.09
N ALA A 46 -30.69 -3.34 -15.18
CA ALA A 46 -30.53 -3.91 -16.51
C ALA A 46 -29.10 -3.75 -17.08
N GLU A 47 -28.23 -2.94 -16.46
CA GLU A 47 -26.83 -2.83 -16.88
C GLU A 47 -26.03 -4.08 -16.54
N LYS A 48 -25.07 -4.41 -17.42
CA LYS A 48 -24.35 -5.69 -17.41
C LYS A 48 -23.31 -5.82 -16.30
N THR A 49 -22.75 -4.69 -15.85
CA THR A 49 -21.69 -4.66 -14.85
C THR A 49 -22.08 -3.75 -13.70
N ASP A 50 -21.65 -4.09 -12.49
CA ASP A 50 -21.89 -3.28 -11.28
C ASP A 50 -21.37 -1.86 -11.45
N THR A 51 -20.22 -1.71 -12.11
CA THR A 51 -19.62 -0.41 -12.43
C THR A 51 -20.50 0.42 -13.36
N ASP A 52 -21.17 -0.21 -14.34
CA ASP A 52 -22.10 0.46 -15.25
C ASP A 52 -23.41 0.82 -14.55
N GLN A 53 -23.88 -0.02 -13.63
CA GLN A 53 -25.04 0.27 -12.79
C GLN A 53 -24.80 1.54 -11.95
N VAL A 54 -23.68 1.59 -11.23
CA VAL A 54 -23.29 2.76 -10.42
C VAL A 54 -23.04 3.98 -11.31
N SER A 55 -22.38 3.81 -12.45
CA SER A 55 -22.19 4.88 -13.44
C SER A 55 -23.51 5.52 -13.87
N LYS A 56 -24.47 4.68 -14.25
CA LYS A 56 -25.78 5.11 -14.72
C LYS A 56 -26.57 5.80 -13.61
N MET A 57 -26.53 5.24 -12.40
CA MET A 57 -27.11 5.86 -11.20
C MET A 57 -26.56 7.27 -10.97
N LEU A 58 -25.23 7.43 -10.94
CA LEU A 58 -24.56 8.71 -10.71
C LEU A 58 -24.82 9.71 -11.84
N ASN A 59 -24.95 9.26 -13.09
CA ASN A 59 -25.29 10.12 -14.23
C ASN A 59 -26.74 10.61 -14.20
N MET A 60 -27.65 9.85 -13.59
CA MET A 60 -29.06 10.23 -13.43
C MET A 60 -29.30 11.15 -12.22
N LEU A 61 -28.44 11.09 -11.20
CA LEU A 61 -28.60 11.82 -9.95
C LEU A 61 -28.67 13.36 -10.12
N PRO A 62 -27.83 14.03 -10.95
CA PRO A 62 -27.90 15.47 -11.17
C PRO A 62 -29.20 15.98 -11.80
N LYS A 63 -29.99 15.10 -12.42
CA LYS A 63 -31.26 15.43 -13.09
C LYS A 63 -32.46 15.45 -12.13
N ARG A 64 -32.31 14.98 -10.89
CA ARG A 64 -33.40 14.75 -9.91
C ARG A 64 -33.79 15.95 -9.05
N GLY A 65 -33.12 17.09 -9.21
CA GLY A 65 -33.49 18.33 -8.51
C GLY A 65 -32.61 18.67 -7.30
N PRO A 66 -32.91 19.76 -6.56
CA PRO A 66 -32.12 20.34 -5.46
C PRO A 66 -31.73 19.34 -4.38
N GLU A 67 -32.69 18.58 -3.87
CA GLU A 67 -32.56 17.72 -2.69
C GLU A 67 -31.92 16.35 -2.97
N ALA A 68 -31.73 16.01 -4.26
CA ALA A 68 -31.25 14.69 -4.65
C ALA A 68 -29.87 14.35 -4.09
N PHE A 69 -29.01 15.37 -3.90
CA PHE A 69 -27.70 15.19 -3.29
C PHE A 69 -27.81 14.77 -1.83
N ASP A 70 -28.55 15.53 -1.02
CA ASP A 70 -28.64 15.30 0.42
C ASP A 70 -29.31 13.95 0.71
N ARG A 71 -30.36 13.61 -0.06
CA ARG A 71 -31.02 12.31 0.03
C ARG A 71 -30.10 11.16 -0.39
N PHE A 72 -29.27 11.35 -1.41
CA PHE A 72 -28.29 10.35 -1.83
C PHE A 72 -27.25 10.11 -0.74
N ILE A 73 -26.72 11.19 -0.15
CA ILE A 73 -25.83 11.13 1.00
C ILE A 73 -26.48 10.34 2.15
N MET A 74 -27.75 10.59 2.47
CA MET A 74 -28.48 9.84 3.51
C MET A 74 -28.60 8.35 3.16
N ALA A 75 -28.88 8.01 1.91
CA ALA A 75 -28.99 6.62 1.46
C ALA A 75 -27.65 5.87 1.58
N ILE A 76 -26.53 6.50 1.20
CA ILE A 76 -25.21 5.84 1.25
C ILE A 76 -24.52 5.94 2.61
N LYS A 77 -24.92 6.85 3.50
CA LYS A 77 -24.21 7.12 4.77
C LYS A 77 -24.07 5.88 5.67
N ASN A 78 -25.05 4.98 5.64
CA ASN A 78 -25.05 3.78 6.48
C ASN A 78 -24.00 2.76 5.99
N ASP A 79 -23.94 2.52 4.68
CA ASP A 79 -23.06 1.49 4.11
C ASP A 79 -21.68 2.07 3.71
N TYR A 80 -21.61 3.37 3.38
CA TYR A 80 -20.42 4.10 2.91
C TYR A 80 -20.22 5.45 3.64
N PRO A 81 -19.99 5.46 4.97
CA PRO A 81 -19.91 6.69 5.76
C PRO A 81 -18.75 7.60 5.35
N TRP A 82 -17.59 7.03 5.00
CA TRP A 82 -16.42 7.79 4.57
C TRP A 82 -16.65 8.50 3.22
N MET A 83 -17.38 7.87 2.30
CA MET A 83 -17.70 8.43 0.98
C MET A 83 -18.72 9.57 1.11
N SER A 84 -19.69 9.40 2.02
CA SER A 84 -20.63 10.46 2.35
C SER A 84 -19.92 11.71 2.89
N GLN A 85 -18.96 11.52 3.80
CA GLN A 85 -18.15 12.61 4.35
C GLN A 85 -17.26 13.26 3.28
N MET A 86 -16.65 12.45 2.41
CA MET A 86 -15.83 12.94 1.31
C MET A 86 -16.63 13.87 0.36
N LEU A 87 -17.82 13.45 -0.04
CA LEU A 87 -18.71 14.23 -0.92
C LEU A 87 -19.21 15.52 -0.25
N ILE A 88 -19.52 15.48 1.05
CA ILE A 88 -19.87 16.68 1.83
C ILE A 88 -18.68 17.64 1.89
N CYS A 89 -17.47 17.13 2.18
CA CYS A 89 -16.26 17.93 2.27
C CYS A 89 -15.90 18.60 0.94
N SER A 90 -15.99 17.90 -0.19
CA SER A 90 -15.71 18.47 -1.52
C SER A 90 -16.79 19.47 -1.96
N ALA A 91 -18.06 19.21 -1.64
CA ALA A 91 -19.14 20.17 -1.87
C ALA A 91 -18.94 21.47 -1.05
N ASN A 92 -18.46 21.38 0.19
CA ASN A 92 -18.26 22.53 1.09
C ASN A 92 -16.96 23.31 0.82
N GLN A 93 -15.88 22.66 0.36
CA GLN A 93 -14.61 23.34 0.04
C GLN A 93 -14.77 24.40 -1.05
N THR A 94 -15.74 24.23 -1.94
CA THR A 94 -16.01 25.20 -3.01
C THR A 94 -16.78 26.44 -2.51
N GLN A 95 -17.34 26.43 -1.29
CA GLN A 95 -18.04 27.58 -0.69
C GLN A 95 -17.15 28.54 0.11
N ALA A 96 -15.93 28.13 0.48
CA ALA A 96 -15.08 28.88 1.41
C ALA A 96 -14.15 29.92 0.73
N ASN A 97 -14.49 30.44 -0.45
CA ASN A 97 -13.68 31.48 -1.09
C ASN A 97 -14.50 32.63 -1.69
N PRO A 98 -14.84 33.66 -0.88
CA PRO A 98 -15.16 34.99 -1.39
C PRO A 98 -14.14 36.01 -0.83
N ALA A 99 -13.02 36.24 -1.52
CA ALA A 99 -12.30 37.52 -1.56
C ALA A 99 -10.87 37.33 -2.11
N SER A 100 -10.61 37.77 -3.34
CA SER A 100 -9.51 38.70 -3.57
C SER A 100 -9.73 39.40 -4.90
N GLY A 101 -10.02 40.69 -4.83
CA GLY A 101 -10.18 41.57 -5.97
C GLY A 101 -8.87 42.19 -6.44
N ASN A 102 -8.95 42.72 -7.65
CA ASN A 102 -8.08 43.70 -8.33
C ASN A 102 -6.77 43.13 -8.91
N THR A 103 -6.54 43.23 -10.22
CA THR A 103 -6.55 44.48 -11.00
C THR A 103 -6.97 44.30 -12.47
N LYS A 104 -7.82 45.21 -12.94
CA LYS A 104 -8.09 45.57 -14.35
C LYS A 104 -7.12 46.72 -14.73
N PRO A 105 -6.81 47.01 -16.03
CA PRO A 105 -7.76 47.68 -16.96
C PRO A 105 -7.73 47.12 -18.42
N SER A 106 -8.90 46.96 -19.09
CA SER A 106 -9.49 47.88 -20.12
C SER A 106 -8.88 47.67 -21.54
N MET A 107 -9.55 47.45 -22.68
CA MET A 107 -10.86 47.87 -23.24
C MET A 107 -11.25 47.01 -24.50
N LYS A 108 -12.58 46.95 -24.79
CA LYS A 108 -13.28 46.93 -26.14
C LYS A 108 -13.13 45.69 -27.05
N THR A 109 -14.12 45.11 -27.75
CA THR A 109 -15.58 45.25 -27.94
C THR A 109 -16.07 44.00 -28.72
N GLU A 110 -17.29 43.54 -28.44
CA GLU A 110 -18.29 42.90 -29.34
C GLU A 110 -18.03 41.66 -30.23
N ALA A 111 -19.01 40.74 -30.09
CA ALA A 111 -19.65 39.86 -31.09
C ALA A 111 -19.14 38.42 -31.36
N GLU A 112 -20.11 37.51 -31.17
CA GLU A 112 -20.41 36.26 -31.90
C GLU A 112 -19.50 35.01 -31.81
N VAL A 113 -20.06 34.01 -31.11
CA VAL A 113 -20.39 32.65 -31.57
C VAL A 113 -19.26 31.71 -32.03
N THR A 114 -19.47 30.43 -31.68
CA THR A 114 -18.83 29.19 -32.16
C THR A 114 -17.53 28.70 -31.50
N SER A 115 -17.74 27.77 -30.56
CA SER A 115 -17.25 26.38 -30.58
C SER A 115 -15.75 26.05 -30.49
N LYS A 116 -15.51 24.93 -29.78
CA LYS A 116 -14.25 24.19 -29.51
C LYS A 116 -13.32 24.75 -28.42
N ARG A 117 -13.56 24.32 -27.19
CA ARG A 117 -12.56 24.34 -26.11
C ARG A 117 -11.97 22.94 -25.95
N GLN A 118 -10.77 22.80 -26.49
CA GLN A 118 -9.80 21.75 -26.22
C GLN A 118 -9.47 21.77 -24.72
N MET A 119 -9.79 20.70 -23.99
CA MET A 119 -9.41 20.54 -22.59
C MET A 119 -8.04 19.88 -22.51
N SER A 120 -7.03 20.68 -22.23
CA SER A 120 -5.78 20.23 -21.63
C SER A 120 -6.07 19.74 -20.22
N ALA A 121 -5.73 18.47 -19.95
CA ALA A 121 -5.73 17.87 -18.64
C ALA A 121 -4.68 18.57 -17.76
N GLU A 122 -5.13 19.31 -16.75
CA GLU A 122 -4.24 19.70 -15.64
C GLU A 122 -4.06 18.48 -14.76
N GLN A 123 -2.92 17.80 -14.94
CA GLN A 123 -2.44 16.83 -13.96
C GLN A 123 -2.06 17.57 -12.66
N PRO A 124 -2.38 16.99 -11.49
CA PRO A 124 -1.94 17.52 -10.21
C PRO A 124 -0.41 17.56 -10.20
N THR A 125 0.15 18.77 -10.03
CA THR A 125 1.60 18.95 -10.08
C THR A 125 2.28 18.24 -8.91
N ASP A 126 3.49 17.73 -9.16
CA ASP A 126 4.34 17.01 -8.21
C ASP A 126 4.56 17.74 -6.85
N LEU A 127 4.38 19.07 -6.86
CA LEU A 127 4.49 19.93 -5.70
C LEU A 127 3.33 19.73 -4.69
N ASP A 128 2.14 19.39 -5.15
CA ASP A 128 0.93 19.26 -4.33
C ASP A 128 0.96 17.98 -3.46
N PHE A 129 1.50 16.89 -4.02
CA PHE A 129 1.66 15.63 -3.31
C PHE A 129 2.75 15.70 -2.24
N LYS A 130 3.91 16.28 -2.55
CA LYS A 130 5.00 16.45 -1.59
C LYS A 130 4.57 17.30 -0.39
N THR A 131 3.71 18.29 -0.64
CA THR A 131 3.15 19.15 0.41
C THR A 131 2.17 18.37 1.30
N LYS A 132 1.27 17.57 0.70
CA LYS A 132 0.34 16.72 1.44
C LYS A 132 1.04 15.63 2.27
N VAL A 133 2.09 15.01 1.72
CA VAL A 133 2.91 14.01 2.43
C VAL A 133 3.71 14.67 3.56
N GLY A 134 4.33 15.83 3.32
CA GLY A 134 5.03 16.58 4.37
C GLY A 134 4.10 17.00 5.51
N MET A 135 2.89 17.49 5.18
CA MET A 135 1.87 17.82 6.19
C MET A 135 1.43 16.59 6.99
N PHE A 136 1.29 15.42 6.34
CA PHE A 136 0.94 14.18 7.02
C PHE A 136 2.03 13.71 7.97
N VAL A 137 3.28 13.65 7.52
CA VAL A 137 4.40 13.19 8.35
C VAL A 137 4.67 14.18 9.50
N HIS A 138 4.59 15.48 9.23
CA HIS A 138 4.72 16.49 10.29
C HIS A 138 3.56 16.43 11.31
N LYS A 139 2.34 16.11 10.88
CA LYS A 139 1.19 15.94 11.78
C LYS A 139 1.30 14.69 12.65
N GLN A 140 1.81 13.59 12.11
CA GLN A 140 1.92 12.31 12.84
C GLN A 140 3.19 12.23 13.71
N PHE A 141 4.29 12.83 13.25
CA PHE A 141 5.61 12.63 13.87
C PHE A 141 6.33 13.94 14.22
N GLY A 142 5.86 15.09 13.73
CA GLY A 142 6.55 16.38 13.91
C GLY A 142 6.57 16.94 15.33
N GLN A 143 5.72 16.42 16.23
CA GLN A 143 5.77 16.75 17.67
C GLN A 143 6.56 15.72 18.48
N SER A 144 6.99 14.61 17.86
CA SER A 144 7.67 13.53 18.55
C SER A 144 9.14 13.90 18.77
N ARG A 145 9.53 14.11 20.04
CA ARG A 145 10.94 14.28 20.43
C ARG A 145 11.76 12.99 20.34
N ARG A 146 11.12 11.86 20.02
CA ARG A 146 11.75 10.53 19.96
C ARG A 146 12.30 10.18 18.58
N ILE A 147 11.92 10.92 17.54
CA ILE A 147 12.30 10.64 16.15
C ILE A 147 13.14 11.82 15.66
N HIS A 148 14.32 11.54 15.11
CA HIS A 148 15.23 12.58 14.65
C HIS A 148 14.67 13.27 13.40
N GLN A 149 14.89 14.59 13.25
CA GLN A 149 14.35 15.38 12.14
C GLN A 149 14.77 14.85 10.77
N ASP A 150 15.95 14.22 10.68
CA ASP A 150 16.46 13.61 9.45
C ASP A 150 15.70 12.31 9.10
N ASP A 151 15.25 11.55 10.11
CA ASP A 151 14.41 10.36 9.90
C ASP A 151 13.00 10.77 9.46
N ILE A 152 12.47 11.88 10.00
CA ILE A 152 11.20 12.47 9.58
C ILE A 152 11.27 12.88 8.10
N LYS A 153 12.35 13.56 7.69
CA LYS A 153 12.59 13.91 6.27
C LYS A 153 12.81 12.69 5.38
N ALA A 154 13.46 11.65 5.89
CA ALA A 154 13.64 10.39 5.18
C ALA A 154 12.31 9.67 4.97
N MET A 155 11.42 9.69 5.96
CA MET A 155 10.05 9.17 5.86
C MET A 155 9.19 9.97 4.88
N GLU A 156 9.26 11.30 4.92
CA GLU A 156 8.58 12.17 3.94
C GLU A 156 9.01 11.84 2.51
N LYS A 157 10.32 11.68 2.31
CA LYS A 157 10.88 11.33 1.01
C LYS A 157 10.46 9.92 0.59
N PHE A 158 10.56 8.94 1.48
CA PHE A 158 10.18 7.55 1.21
C PHE A 158 8.70 7.43 0.82
N LEU A 159 7.80 8.05 1.58
CA LEU A 159 6.37 8.03 1.30
C LEU A 159 6.03 8.77 0.00
N ALA A 160 6.69 9.90 -0.28
CA ALA A 160 6.51 10.60 -1.54
C ALA A 160 6.99 9.75 -2.74
N ASP A 161 8.13 9.06 -2.60
CA ASP A 161 8.67 8.20 -3.65
C ASP A 161 7.81 6.93 -3.84
N GLN A 162 7.27 6.35 -2.76
CA GLN A 162 6.38 5.19 -2.79
C GLN A 162 5.04 5.50 -3.47
N ILE A 163 4.43 6.65 -3.14
CA ILE A 163 3.17 7.09 -3.77
C ILE A 163 3.39 7.36 -5.27
N LYS A 164 4.55 7.91 -5.65
CA LYS A 164 4.91 8.08 -7.07
C LYS A 164 5.09 6.74 -7.79
N LEU A 165 5.65 5.74 -7.13
CA LEU A 165 5.79 4.38 -7.67
C LEU A 165 4.42 3.72 -7.88
N GLU A 166 3.52 3.86 -6.91
CA GLU A 166 2.16 3.32 -7.00
C GLU A 166 1.34 4.00 -8.11
N GLN A 167 1.47 5.32 -8.27
CA GLN A 167 0.87 6.04 -9.41
C GLN A 167 1.41 5.59 -10.78
N LYS A 168 2.63 5.04 -10.82
CA LYS A 168 3.25 4.51 -12.05
C LYS A 168 2.87 3.05 -12.33
N CYS A 169 2.50 2.28 -11.31
CA CYS A 169 2.14 0.86 -11.41
C CYS A 169 0.65 0.62 -11.70
N ILE A 170 -0.22 1.63 -11.56
CA ILE A 170 -1.63 1.55 -11.97
C ILE A 170 -1.72 1.75 -13.50
N GLY A 171 -1.24 0.75 -14.24
CA GLY A 171 -1.57 0.50 -15.65
C GLY A 171 -2.43 -0.79 -15.73
N PRO A 172 -3.25 -0.96 -16.78
CA PRO A 172 -4.40 -1.85 -16.74
C PRO A 172 -3.98 -3.30 -17.02
N HIS A 173 -3.82 -4.12 -15.99
CA HIS A 173 -3.97 -5.57 -16.09
C HIS A 173 -4.00 -6.26 -14.71
N TYR A 174 -4.83 -7.30 -14.62
CA TYR A 174 -5.16 -8.20 -13.50
C TYR A 174 -6.32 -7.74 -12.60
N CYS A 175 -7.54 -8.27 -12.77
CA CYS A 175 -8.09 -9.64 -12.60
C CYS A 175 -8.61 -9.80 -11.16
N ASP A 176 -9.92 -9.70 -10.93
CA ASP A 176 -10.93 -10.79 -11.00
C ASP A 176 -10.60 -11.95 -10.04
N CYS A 177 -11.13 -11.87 -8.81
CA CYS A 177 -11.86 -12.97 -8.15
C CYS A 177 -12.43 -12.58 -6.77
N ALA A 178 -13.62 -13.13 -6.49
CA ALA A 178 -14.26 -13.36 -5.18
C ALA A 178 -15.26 -12.32 -4.61
N SER A 179 -16.48 -12.35 -5.17
CA SER A 179 -17.74 -12.66 -4.46
C SER A 179 -17.58 -13.81 -3.44
N ASP A 180 -18.29 -14.01 -2.33
CA ASP A 180 -19.48 -13.41 -1.71
C ASP A 180 -19.51 -14.00 -0.28
N ILE A 181 -19.54 -13.18 0.77
CA ILE A 181 -20.14 -13.56 2.07
C ILE A 181 -20.80 -12.30 2.63
N SER A 182 -22.11 -12.15 2.36
CA SER A 182 -22.98 -11.30 3.19
C SER A 182 -23.80 -12.22 4.08
N THR A 183 -23.64 -12.09 5.40
CA THR A 183 -24.69 -11.63 6.33
C THR A 183 -24.21 -11.88 7.76
N MET A 184 -24.02 -10.79 8.53
CA MET A 184 -24.48 -10.61 9.91
C MET A 184 -23.86 -9.30 10.44
N ASP A 185 -24.64 -8.23 10.33
CA ASP A 185 -24.40 -6.98 11.05
C ASP A 185 -24.83 -7.17 12.52
N LYS A 186 -23.88 -6.99 13.44
CA LYS A 186 -23.98 -6.22 14.70
C LYS A 186 -22.97 -6.71 15.74
N ALA A 187 -21.86 -5.98 15.89
CA ALA A 187 -21.39 -5.48 17.19
C ALA A 187 -20.11 -4.69 16.98
N SER A 188 -20.19 -3.39 17.26
CA SER A 188 -19.03 -2.55 17.52
C SER A 188 -18.47 -2.94 18.89
N SER A 189 -17.44 -3.77 18.93
CA SER A 189 -16.43 -3.84 20.00
C SER A 189 -15.41 -4.89 19.58
N LEU A 190 -14.11 -4.60 19.67
CA LEU A 190 -13.07 -5.63 19.58
C LEU A 190 -13.25 -6.59 20.76
N GLU A 191 -13.95 -7.70 20.55
CA GLU A 191 -13.91 -8.84 21.47
C GLU A 191 -12.90 -9.90 20.99
N PRO A 192 -12.16 -10.55 21.91
CA PRO A 192 -11.12 -11.51 21.57
C PRO A 192 -11.68 -12.71 20.80
N LEU A 193 -10.90 -13.25 19.84
CA LEU A 193 -11.19 -14.41 18.99
C LEU A 193 -11.72 -15.65 19.77
N GLU A 194 -11.35 -15.76 21.04
CA GLU A 194 -11.80 -16.79 21.97
C GLU A 194 -13.30 -16.70 22.31
N VAL A 195 -13.86 -15.48 22.35
CA VAL A 195 -15.28 -15.27 22.66
C VAL A 195 -16.17 -15.66 21.49
N LEU A 196 -15.77 -15.34 20.25
CA LEU A 196 -16.52 -15.73 19.05
C LEU A 196 -16.54 -17.26 18.87
N GLN A 197 -15.42 -17.92 19.17
CA GLN A 197 -15.32 -19.38 19.14
C GLN A 197 -16.16 -20.03 20.25
N ALA A 198 -16.21 -19.43 21.44
CA ALA A 198 -17.07 -19.88 22.53
C ALA A 198 -18.56 -19.67 22.22
N GLU A 199 -18.95 -18.55 21.61
CA GLU A 199 -20.32 -18.29 21.18
C GLU A 199 -20.78 -19.30 20.12
N PHE A 200 -19.93 -19.59 19.13
CA PHE A 200 -20.23 -20.60 18.11
C PHE A 200 -20.38 -22.01 18.72
N GLN A 201 -19.49 -22.39 19.63
CA GLN A 201 -19.62 -23.67 20.35
C GLN A 201 -20.88 -23.72 21.24
N ASN A 202 -21.26 -22.60 21.85
CA ASN A 202 -22.47 -22.51 22.65
C ASN A 202 -23.73 -22.62 21.79
N GLN A 203 -23.75 -22.00 20.60
CA GLN A 203 -24.83 -22.17 19.63
C GLN A 203 -24.95 -23.62 19.15
N LEU A 204 -23.83 -24.29 18.86
CA LEU A 204 -23.82 -25.72 18.50
C LEU A 204 -24.35 -26.60 19.64
N LYS A 205 -23.93 -26.34 20.89
CA LYS A 205 -24.44 -27.04 22.07
C LYS A 205 -25.94 -26.81 22.28
N GLU A 206 -26.42 -25.59 22.07
CA GLU A 206 -27.83 -25.25 22.22
C GLU A 206 -28.69 -25.92 21.13
N MET A 207 -28.19 -25.96 19.89
CA MET A 207 -28.79 -26.70 18.79
C MET A 207 -28.84 -28.20 19.07
N HIS A 208 -27.73 -28.79 19.53
CA HIS A 208 -27.67 -30.19 19.92
C HIS A 208 -28.68 -30.50 21.03
N LYS A 209 -28.76 -29.65 22.06
CA LYS A 209 -29.73 -29.79 23.16
C LYS A 209 -31.20 -29.67 22.69
N LYS A 210 -31.47 -28.86 21.66
CA LYS A 210 -32.80 -28.78 21.02
C LYS A 210 -33.14 -30.02 20.19
N CYS A 211 -32.14 -30.65 19.57
CA CYS A 211 -32.31 -31.90 18.81
C CYS A 211 -32.36 -33.16 19.71
N GLU A 212 -31.71 -33.11 20.87
CA GLU A 212 -31.60 -34.19 21.86
C GLU A 212 -32.94 -34.87 22.24
N PRO A 213 -34.05 -34.15 22.55
CA PRO A 213 -35.32 -34.80 22.86
C PRO A 213 -35.90 -35.55 21.66
N HIS A 214 -35.72 -35.05 20.43
CA HIS A 214 -36.17 -35.73 19.22
C HIS A 214 -35.31 -36.96 18.90
N LEU A 215 -34.01 -36.89 19.21
CA LEU A 215 -33.07 -38.00 19.08
C LEU A 215 -33.39 -39.12 20.08
N ASN A 216 -33.66 -38.75 21.34
CA ASN A 216 -34.04 -39.68 22.40
C ASN A 216 -35.42 -40.28 22.17
N GLN A 217 -36.39 -39.50 21.68
CA GLN A 217 -37.70 -39.99 21.27
C GLN A 217 -37.58 -40.96 20.08
N ALA A 218 -36.74 -40.65 19.10
CA ALA A 218 -36.47 -41.54 17.97
C ALA A 218 -35.75 -42.84 18.37
N LYS A 219 -34.82 -42.79 19.33
CA LYS A 219 -34.15 -43.98 19.88
C LYS A 219 -35.11 -44.84 20.73
N ASN A 220 -36.07 -44.22 21.43
CA ASN A 220 -37.08 -44.93 22.22
C ASN A 220 -38.18 -45.59 21.37
N GLU A 221 -38.54 -45.00 20.23
CA GLU A 221 -39.52 -45.59 19.29
C GLU A 221 -38.99 -46.85 18.59
N VAL A 222 -37.67 -47.01 18.46
CA VAL A 222 -37.02 -48.22 17.91
C VAL A 222 -36.97 -49.36 18.94
N ASN A 223 -37.04 -49.06 20.24
CA ASN A 223 -36.86 -50.03 21.33
C ASN A 223 -38.13 -50.72 21.83
N ASN A 224 -39.29 -50.53 21.17
CA ASN A 224 -40.51 -51.25 21.55
C ASN A 224 -40.59 -52.70 21.02
N ASN A 225 -39.49 -53.24 20.49
CA ASN A 225 -39.33 -54.69 20.32
C ASN A 225 -37.95 -55.09 20.88
N VAL A 226 -38.00 -55.86 21.98
CA VAL A 226 -36.92 -56.55 22.72
C VAL A 226 -36.50 -55.89 24.05
N PRO A 227 -36.59 -56.62 25.19
CA PRO A 227 -36.21 -56.14 26.50
C PRO A 227 -34.71 -56.29 26.79
N ASP A 228 -34.29 -55.45 27.73
CA ASP A 228 -33.08 -55.50 28.57
C ASP A 228 -31.89 -54.58 28.23
N LYS A 229 -31.75 -53.61 29.15
CA LYS A 229 -30.51 -53.07 29.73
C LYS A 229 -29.43 -52.58 28.77
N ILE A 230 -29.39 -51.26 28.58
CA ILE A 230 -28.15 -50.50 28.77
C ILE A 230 -28.44 -49.26 29.61
N SER A 231 -27.71 -49.17 30.72
CA SER A 231 -27.72 -48.07 31.69
C SER A 231 -27.08 -46.81 31.10
N LEU A 232 -27.63 -45.70 31.57
CA LEU A 232 -27.20 -44.32 31.43
C LEU A 232 -25.70 -44.09 31.74
N CYS A 233 -25.19 -42.96 31.20
CA CYS A 233 -23.93 -42.26 31.48
C CYS A 233 -22.77 -42.58 30.53
N ASP A 234 -22.58 -41.72 29.53
CA ASP A 234 -21.38 -40.86 29.43
C ASP A 234 -21.56 -39.94 28.22
N ILE A 235 -21.86 -38.66 28.48
CA ILE A 235 -21.86 -37.61 27.45
C ILE A 235 -20.39 -37.25 27.22
N PRO A 236 -19.81 -37.48 26.04
CA PRO A 236 -18.46 -36.99 25.74
C PRO A 236 -18.50 -35.46 25.78
N THR A 237 -17.69 -34.86 26.65
CA THR A 237 -17.61 -33.41 26.88
C THR A 237 -17.10 -32.58 25.70
N ASP A 238 -16.95 -33.17 24.51
CA ASP A 238 -16.69 -32.48 23.26
C ASP A 238 -17.62 -33.02 22.17
N VAL A 239 -18.67 -32.24 21.84
CA VAL A 239 -19.50 -32.48 20.66
C VAL A 239 -18.67 -32.09 19.44
N THR A 240 -18.00 -33.07 18.85
CA THR A 240 -17.24 -32.88 17.61
C THR A 240 -18.18 -32.89 16.40
N LEU A 241 -17.76 -32.26 15.30
CA LEU A 241 -18.54 -32.20 14.05
C LEU A 241 -18.92 -33.60 13.54
N ALA A 242 -18.09 -34.61 13.82
CA ALA A 242 -18.34 -36.01 13.50
C ALA A 242 -19.56 -36.59 14.23
N VAL A 243 -19.81 -36.20 15.48
CA VAL A 243 -21.00 -36.64 16.23
C VAL A 243 -22.27 -36.05 15.61
N ILE A 244 -22.19 -34.78 15.20
CA ILE A 244 -23.27 -34.08 14.51
C ILE A 244 -23.56 -34.70 13.14
N GLU A 245 -22.53 -35.11 12.39
CA GLU A 245 -22.72 -35.85 11.13
C GLU A 245 -23.43 -37.19 11.35
N THR A 246 -23.03 -37.96 12.36
CA THR A 246 -23.69 -39.24 12.65
C THR A 246 -25.15 -39.08 13.08
N ASP A 247 -25.45 -38.04 13.84
CA ASP A 247 -26.82 -37.73 14.26
C ASP A 247 -27.67 -37.21 13.09
N LEU A 248 -27.09 -36.42 12.18
CA LEU A 248 -27.75 -35.97 10.95
C LEU A 248 -28.07 -37.15 10.02
N ASP A 249 -27.15 -38.10 9.88
CA ASP A 249 -27.37 -39.30 9.05
C ASP A 249 -28.51 -40.16 9.62
N PHE A 250 -28.60 -40.29 10.94
CA PHE A 250 -29.71 -40.99 11.59
C PHE A 250 -31.06 -40.27 11.39
N VAL A 251 -31.09 -38.94 11.52
CA VAL A 251 -32.29 -38.13 11.28
C VAL A 251 -32.71 -38.19 9.82
N LEU A 252 -31.75 -38.18 8.88
CA LEU A 252 -32.01 -38.35 7.45
C LEU A 252 -32.62 -39.71 7.13
N GLU A 253 -32.14 -40.79 7.74
CA GLU A 253 -32.70 -42.12 7.53
C GLU A 253 -34.14 -42.22 8.07
N LYS A 254 -34.42 -41.57 9.21
CA LYS A 254 -35.79 -41.51 9.76
C LYS A 254 -36.72 -40.65 8.89
N LEU A 255 -36.25 -39.51 8.40
CA LEU A 255 -37.00 -38.67 7.45
C LEU A 255 -37.30 -39.44 6.17
N ALA A 256 -36.34 -40.18 5.61
CA ALA A 256 -36.57 -41.00 4.43
C ALA A 256 -37.65 -42.07 4.66
N LYS A 257 -37.69 -42.70 5.85
CA LYS A 257 -38.74 -43.68 6.21
C LYS A 257 -40.12 -43.02 6.33
N LEU A 258 -40.21 -41.87 6.98
CA LEU A 258 -41.47 -41.11 7.10
C LEU A 258 -41.94 -40.58 5.74
N GLU A 259 -41.03 -40.11 4.89
CA GLU A 259 -41.35 -39.68 3.53
C GLU A 259 -41.83 -40.86 2.66
N CYS A 260 -41.30 -42.07 2.87
CA CYS A 260 -41.79 -43.28 2.20
C CYS A 260 -43.23 -43.59 2.62
N GLN A 261 -43.54 -43.50 3.92
CA GLN A 261 -44.90 -43.67 4.45
C GLN A 261 -45.87 -42.59 3.96
N ILE A 262 -45.44 -41.32 3.92
CA ILE A 262 -46.25 -40.22 3.39
C ILE A 262 -46.47 -40.39 1.88
N SER A 263 -45.46 -40.88 1.15
CA SER A 263 -45.57 -41.18 -0.27
C SER A 263 -46.56 -42.29 -0.53
N GLU A 264 -46.57 -43.35 0.29
CA GLU A 264 -47.55 -44.43 0.24
C GLU A 264 -48.98 -43.91 0.49
N ILE A 265 -49.16 -43.00 1.44
CA ILE A 265 -50.44 -42.33 1.69
C ILE A 265 -50.87 -41.43 0.52
N HIS A 266 -49.94 -40.66 -0.07
CA HIS A 266 -50.24 -39.81 -1.23
C HIS A 266 -50.55 -40.62 -2.51
N GLU A 267 -49.96 -41.81 -2.65
CA GLU A 267 -50.25 -42.74 -3.75
C GLU A 267 -51.64 -43.37 -3.61
N LEU A 268 -52.07 -43.66 -2.37
CA LEU A 268 -53.45 -44.05 -2.06
C LEU A 268 -54.47 -42.91 -2.26
N LEU A 269 -54.05 -41.66 -2.09
CA LEU A 269 -54.89 -40.46 -2.27
C LEU A 269 -54.86 -39.88 -3.70
N GLY A 270 -54.09 -40.48 -4.61
CA GLY A 270 -54.07 -40.11 -6.04
C GLY A 270 -53.30 -38.82 -6.38
N ASP A 271 -52.38 -38.37 -5.51
CA ASP A 271 -51.66 -37.09 -5.64
C ASP A 271 -50.12 -37.32 -5.71
N PRO A 272 -49.59 -37.79 -6.86
CA PRO A 272 -48.22 -38.31 -6.97
C PRO A 272 -47.12 -37.24 -7.01
N GLU A 273 -47.46 -35.96 -7.18
CA GLU A 273 -46.49 -34.87 -7.41
C GLU A 273 -45.76 -34.38 -6.15
N LYS A 274 -46.20 -34.79 -4.95
CA LYS A 274 -45.62 -34.35 -3.67
C LYS A 274 -44.49 -35.24 -3.13
N LYS A 275 -43.89 -36.10 -3.95
CA LYS A 275 -42.78 -36.98 -3.52
C LYS A 275 -41.47 -36.17 -3.28
N CYS A 276 -41.00 -36.17 -2.03
CA CYS A 276 -39.58 -36.11 -1.60
C CYS A 276 -38.73 -34.90 -2.06
N LEU A 277 -39.11 -33.67 -1.66
CA LEU A 277 -38.33 -32.44 -1.86
C LEU A 277 -37.24 -32.22 -0.78
N THR A 278 -37.53 -32.59 0.47
CA THR A 278 -36.71 -32.21 1.62
C THR A 278 -35.41 -33.01 1.69
N THR A 279 -35.46 -34.33 1.54
CA THR A 279 -34.25 -35.18 1.57
C THR A 279 -33.27 -34.86 0.43
N ASN A 280 -33.79 -34.51 -0.76
CA ASN A 280 -32.97 -34.06 -1.88
C ASN A 280 -32.30 -32.71 -1.60
N LEU A 281 -33.01 -31.79 -0.94
CA LEU A 281 -32.46 -30.50 -0.51
C LEU A 281 -31.35 -30.71 0.54
N VAL A 282 -31.58 -31.55 1.54
CA VAL A 282 -30.57 -31.82 2.58
C VAL A 282 -29.32 -32.49 1.98
N ASN A 283 -29.48 -33.44 1.06
CA ASN A 283 -28.34 -34.06 0.36
C ASN A 283 -27.58 -33.06 -0.52
N LYS A 284 -28.26 -32.10 -1.14
CA LYS A 284 -27.62 -31.02 -1.89
C LYS A 284 -26.82 -30.10 -0.97
N ILE A 285 -27.39 -29.71 0.17
CA ILE A 285 -26.71 -28.91 1.19
C ILE A 285 -25.49 -29.67 1.74
N LYS A 286 -25.62 -30.97 2.04
CA LYS A 286 -24.50 -31.82 2.50
C LYS A 286 -23.33 -31.81 1.51
N LYS A 287 -23.61 -31.98 0.21
CA LYS A 287 -22.58 -31.91 -0.83
C LYS A 287 -21.92 -30.53 -0.93
N GLN A 288 -22.69 -29.45 -0.77
CA GLN A 288 -22.15 -28.09 -0.77
C GLN A 288 -21.24 -27.85 0.44
N CYS A 289 -21.64 -28.28 1.64
CA CYS A 289 -20.80 -28.18 2.83
C CYS A 289 -19.47 -28.93 2.66
N GLN A 290 -19.51 -30.16 2.12
CA GLN A 290 -18.30 -30.94 1.85
C GLN A 290 -17.37 -30.26 0.82
N GLN A 291 -17.94 -29.56 -0.17
CA GLN A 291 -17.15 -28.82 -1.14
C GLN A 291 -16.47 -27.60 -0.48
N TYR A 292 -17.21 -26.82 0.31
CA TYR A 292 -16.65 -25.67 1.02
C TYR A 292 -15.58 -26.08 2.03
N GLU A 293 -15.72 -27.23 2.68
CA GLU A 293 -14.69 -27.73 3.58
C GLU A 293 -13.39 -28.10 2.85
N LYS A 294 -13.49 -28.67 1.64
CA LYS A 294 -12.31 -28.94 0.80
C LYS A 294 -11.64 -27.64 0.36
N GLU A 295 -12.40 -26.65 -0.08
CA GLU A 295 -11.88 -25.34 -0.49
C GLU A 295 -11.21 -24.63 0.68
N LEU A 296 -11.85 -24.66 1.86
CA LEU A 296 -11.29 -24.10 3.08
C LEU A 296 -9.96 -24.76 3.47
N ASN A 297 -9.86 -26.09 3.36
CA ASN A 297 -8.63 -26.81 3.66
C ASN A 297 -7.52 -26.51 2.64
N GLN A 298 -7.85 -26.40 1.35
CA GLN A 298 -6.89 -25.97 0.34
C GLN A 298 -6.38 -24.54 0.59
N GLU A 299 -7.27 -23.64 1.02
CA GLU A 299 -6.87 -22.26 1.32
C GLU A 299 -6.01 -22.18 2.59
N LYS A 300 -6.30 -23.00 3.61
CA LYS A 300 -5.42 -23.15 4.78
C LYS A 300 -4.02 -23.62 4.40
N GLU A 301 -3.91 -24.63 3.53
CA GLU A 301 -2.61 -25.15 3.07
C GLU A 301 -1.82 -24.09 2.29
N LYS A 302 -2.47 -23.33 1.40
CA LYS A 302 -1.84 -22.18 0.72
C LYS A 302 -1.33 -21.14 1.72
N ASN A 303 -2.12 -20.84 2.75
CA ASN A 303 -1.76 -19.85 3.75
C ASN A 303 -0.55 -20.31 4.60
N GLU A 304 -0.47 -21.60 4.96
CA GLU A 304 0.70 -22.17 5.63
C GLU A 304 1.96 -22.11 4.76
N ASN A 305 1.84 -22.41 3.47
CA ASN A 305 2.93 -22.27 2.50
C ASN A 305 3.39 -20.80 2.41
N PHE A 306 2.45 -19.86 2.32
CA PHE A 306 2.77 -18.43 2.30
C PHE A 306 3.48 -17.98 3.59
N LEU A 307 3.03 -18.46 4.76
CA LEU A 307 3.65 -18.14 6.03
C LEU A 307 5.10 -18.67 6.12
N THR A 308 5.33 -19.86 5.58
CA THR A 308 6.67 -20.47 5.46
C THR A 308 7.57 -19.63 4.55
N ASP A 309 7.07 -19.20 3.40
CA ASP A 309 7.81 -18.32 2.50
C ASP A 309 8.10 -16.96 3.13
N MET A 310 7.13 -16.36 3.82
CA MET A 310 7.30 -15.10 4.53
C MET A 310 8.41 -15.21 5.61
N TYR A 311 8.46 -16.33 6.34
CA TYR A 311 9.53 -16.60 7.29
C TYR A 311 10.90 -16.72 6.59
N ASN A 312 10.96 -17.42 5.46
CA ASN A 312 12.19 -17.56 4.67
C ASN A 312 12.68 -16.22 4.12
N TYR A 313 11.79 -15.37 3.61
CA TYR A 313 12.12 -14.02 3.16
C TYR A 313 12.60 -13.14 4.31
N SER A 314 11.94 -13.16 5.46
CA SER A 314 12.37 -12.43 6.66
C SER A 314 13.79 -12.84 7.08
N LYS A 315 14.09 -14.15 7.09
CA LYS A 315 15.44 -14.66 7.35
C LYS A 315 16.46 -14.15 6.33
N HIS A 316 16.10 -14.08 5.05
CA HIS A 316 16.98 -13.57 3.99
C HIS A 316 17.25 -12.07 4.13
N ILE A 317 16.22 -11.28 4.43
CA ILE A 317 16.31 -9.84 4.67
C ILE A 317 17.27 -9.56 5.82
N ASN A 318 17.12 -10.24 6.96
CA ASN A 318 18.00 -10.09 8.11
C ASN A 318 19.47 -10.39 7.76
N LYS A 319 19.72 -11.41 6.93
CA LYS A 319 21.07 -11.74 6.46
C LYS A 319 21.65 -10.64 5.57
N LEU A 320 20.84 -10.09 4.65
CA LEU A 320 21.26 -9.00 3.77
C LEU A 320 21.53 -7.71 4.57
N GLU A 321 20.72 -7.40 5.58
CA GLU A 321 20.94 -6.26 6.47
C GLU A 321 22.25 -6.38 7.23
N LEU A 322 22.56 -7.57 7.76
CA LEU A 322 23.83 -7.81 8.44
C LEU A 322 25.02 -7.58 7.50
N LEU A 323 24.94 -8.12 6.27
CA LEU A 323 25.98 -7.92 5.25
C LEU A 323 26.12 -6.43 4.87
N LYS A 324 25.01 -5.71 4.74
CA LYS A 324 25.00 -4.27 4.47
C LYS A 324 25.69 -3.49 5.58
N GLN A 325 25.43 -3.81 6.86
CA GLN A 325 26.10 -3.19 8.00
C GLN A 325 27.61 -3.47 7.98
N GLN A 326 28.03 -4.70 7.71
CA GLN A 326 29.45 -5.06 7.57
C GLN A 326 30.15 -4.31 6.43
N MET A 327 29.46 -4.10 5.31
CA MET A 327 30.01 -3.32 4.19
C MET A 327 30.10 -1.84 4.55
N LYS A 328 29.10 -1.30 5.26
CA LYS A 328 29.12 0.08 5.74
C LYS A 328 30.32 0.35 6.66
N THR A 329 30.56 -0.50 7.65
CA THR A 329 31.71 -0.31 8.56
C THR A 329 33.05 -0.38 7.83
N LYS A 330 33.20 -1.25 6.83
CA LYS A 330 34.39 -1.29 5.97
C LYS A 330 34.55 -0.01 5.14
N LEU A 331 33.44 0.53 4.63
CA LEU A 331 33.45 1.78 3.87
C LEU A 331 33.83 2.96 4.76
N ASP A 332 33.23 3.09 5.94
CA ASP A 332 33.57 4.12 6.93
C ASP A 332 35.06 4.03 7.33
N ALA A 333 35.60 2.83 7.50
CA ALA A 333 37.03 2.64 7.78
C ALA A 333 37.92 3.13 6.63
N LYS A 334 37.51 2.90 5.38
CA LYS A 334 38.23 3.36 4.19
C LYS A 334 38.10 4.86 3.98
N GLU A 335 36.94 5.44 4.24
CA GLU A 335 36.75 6.90 4.22
C GLU A 335 37.65 7.59 5.24
N ASN A 336 37.74 7.06 6.46
CA ASN A 336 38.67 7.56 7.47
C ASN A 336 40.14 7.45 7.06
N GLU A 337 40.53 6.37 6.36
CA GLU A 337 41.88 6.21 5.80
C GLU A 337 42.17 7.25 4.71
N VAL A 338 41.21 7.46 3.81
CA VAL A 338 41.31 8.48 2.74
C VAL A 338 41.42 9.89 3.34
N GLU A 339 40.64 10.20 4.36
CA GLU A 339 40.67 11.52 5.00
C GLU A 339 42.02 11.79 5.68
N LYS A 340 42.61 10.77 6.35
CA LYS A 340 43.98 10.89 6.89
C LYS A 340 45.01 11.18 5.80
N LEU A 341 44.97 10.43 4.69
CA LEU A 341 45.88 10.66 3.56
C LEU A 341 45.65 12.03 2.90
N ARG A 342 44.42 12.52 2.88
CA ARG A 342 44.09 13.85 2.37
C ARG A 342 44.72 14.94 3.24
N GLN A 343 44.61 14.81 4.57
CA GLN A 343 45.23 15.74 5.51
C GLN A 343 46.76 15.73 5.41
N GLU A 344 47.36 14.55 5.27
CA GLU A 344 48.80 14.42 5.06
C GLU A 344 49.26 15.10 3.76
N ASN A 345 48.53 14.90 2.65
CA ASN A 345 48.83 15.58 1.38
C ASN A 345 48.74 17.11 1.52
N VAL A 346 47.73 17.63 2.21
CA VAL A 346 47.62 19.07 2.48
C VAL A 346 48.82 19.58 3.28
N ASN A 347 49.28 18.84 4.29
CA ASN A 347 50.45 19.20 5.08
C ASN A 347 51.75 19.16 4.25
N LEU A 348 51.91 18.15 3.41
CA LEU A 348 53.05 18.05 2.49
C LEU A 348 53.06 19.18 1.47
N GLN A 349 51.90 19.58 0.96
CA GLN A 349 51.77 20.69 0.02
C GLN A 349 52.18 22.03 0.67
N LYS A 350 51.72 22.31 1.90
CA LYS A 350 52.17 23.49 2.67
C LYS A 350 53.69 23.50 2.88
N LYS A 351 54.26 22.33 3.20
CA LYS A 351 55.72 22.20 3.39
C LYS A 351 56.48 22.46 2.08
N TYR A 352 55.97 21.95 0.96
CA TYR A 352 56.52 22.21 -0.37
C TYR A 352 56.48 23.70 -0.72
N GLU A 353 55.36 24.37 -0.49
CA GLU A 353 55.19 25.82 -0.74
C GLU A 353 56.18 26.65 0.09
N SER A 354 56.36 26.32 1.37
CA SER A 354 57.34 26.98 2.24
C SER A 354 58.79 26.78 1.75
N LEU A 355 59.16 25.54 1.40
CA LEU A 355 60.48 25.23 0.82
C LEU A 355 60.70 25.96 -0.51
N HIS A 356 59.68 26.01 -1.36
CA HIS A 356 59.71 26.72 -2.62
C HIS A 356 59.95 28.22 -2.40
N GLN A 357 59.25 28.84 -1.45
CA GLN A 357 59.42 30.24 -1.09
C GLN A 357 60.83 30.55 -0.57
N ILE A 358 61.37 29.70 0.31
CA ILE A 358 62.76 29.85 0.81
C ILE A 358 63.76 29.76 -0.35
N ASN A 359 63.56 28.80 -1.26
CA ASN A 359 64.45 28.62 -2.41
C ASN A 359 64.40 29.84 -3.36
N MET A 360 63.21 30.40 -3.59
CA MET A 360 63.02 31.64 -4.36
C MET A 360 63.77 32.81 -3.71
N GLN A 361 63.62 33.01 -2.39
CA GLN A 361 64.33 34.06 -1.66
C GLN A 361 65.85 33.89 -1.73
N HIS A 362 66.35 32.66 -1.63
CA HIS A 362 67.78 32.35 -1.76
C HIS A 362 68.29 32.65 -3.17
N ALA A 363 67.54 32.27 -4.21
CA ALA A 363 67.88 32.58 -5.60
C ALA A 363 67.90 34.10 -5.87
N GLU A 364 66.90 34.83 -5.37
CA GLU A 364 66.85 36.29 -5.44
C GLU A 364 68.02 36.96 -4.71
N LYS A 365 68.36 36.50 -3.51
CA LYS A 365 69.52 37.00 -2.77
C LYS A 365 70.81 36.75 -3.54
N THR A 366 71.00 35.53 -4.06
CA THR A 366 72.18 35.17 -4.86
C THR A 366 72.29 36.06 -6.11
N ASN A 367 71.18 36.32 -6.79
CA ASN A 367 71.14 37.22 -7.95
C ASN A 367 71.49 38.67 -7.57
N ARG A 368 71.01 39.16 -6.43
CA ARG A 368 71.39 40.48 -5.89
C ARG A 368 72.89 40.55 -5.61
N ASP A 369 73.43 39.57 -4.90
CA ASP A 369 74.86 39.50 -4.58
C ASP A 369 75.72 39.50 -5.86
N ILE A 370 75.29 38.74 -6.89
CA ILE A 370 75.96 38.74 -8.22
C ILE A 370 75.88 40.12 -8.90
N GLN A 371 74.75 40.81 -8.83
CA GLN A 371 74.60 42.16 -9.41
C GLN A 371 75.47 43.18 -8.69
N GLU A 372 75.54 43.13 -7.36
CA GLU A 372 76.44 43.97 -6.56
C GLU A 372 77.91 43.74 -6.91
N ILE A 373 78.33 42.47 -7.07
CA ILE A 373 79.69 42.14 -7.53
C ILE A 373 79.95 42.70 -8.93
N LYS A 374 79.00 42.61 -9.86
CA LYS A 374 79.15 43.19 -11.21
C LYS A 374 79.29 44.71 -11.19
N LEU A 375 78.51 45.41 -10.35
CA LEU A 375 78.58 46.87 -10.21
C LEU A 375 79.91 47.31 -9.57
N ASN A 376 80.37 46.61 -8.52
CA ASN A 376 81.66 46.88 -7.88
C ASN A 376 82.86 46.52 -8.77
N GLY A 377 82.73 45.50 -9.62
CA GLY A 377 83.72 45.13 -10.63
C GLY A 377 83.83 46.14 -11.79
N GLN A 378 82.76 46.87 -12.11
CA GLN A 378 82.82 47.97 -13.08
C GLN A 378 83.48 49.24 -12.52
N ASN A 379 83.35 49.51 -11.22
CA ASN A 379 83.99 50.65 -10.56
C ASN A 379 85.50 50.49 -10.31
N THR A 380 86.04 49.27 -10.40
CA THR A 380 87.48 49.00 -10.24
C THR A 380 88.24 48.95 -11.57
N ASN A 381 87.55 49.13 -12.70
CA ASN A 381 88.15 49.01 -14.04
C ASN A 381 88.70 50.34 -14.62
N TYR A 382 88.85 51.39 -13.81
CA TYR A 382 89.60 52.62 -14.16
C TYR A 382 90.96 52.75 -13.44
N GLN A 383 91.40 51.75 -12.67
CA GLN A 383 92.75 51.74 -12.09
C GLN A 383 93.38 50.34 -12.08
N LYS A 384 93.86 49.92 -13.25
CA LYS A 384 95.17 49.25 -13.45
C LYS A 384 95.22 48.59 -14.83
N ALA A 385 95.77 49.36 -15.79
CA ALA A 385 96.48 48.75 -16.89
C ALA A 385 97.79 48.15 -16.35
N GLY A 386 98.10 46.92 -16.77
CA GLY A 386 99.43 46.32 -16.65
C GLY A 386 99.52 45.16 -15.66
N LEU A 387 99.35 43.92 -16.15
CA LEU A 387 100.42 42.92 -16.22
C LEU A 387 99.88 41.51 -16.56
N THR A 388 100.32 41.04 -17.73
CA THR A 388 100.77 39.68 -18.10
C THR A 388 100.04 38.42 -17.58
N VAL A 389 99.58 37.66 -18.59
CA VAL A 389 99.21 36.23 -18.63
C VAL A 389 100.30 35.32 -18.04
N PRO A 390 99.93 34.20 -17.37
CA PRO A 390 100.28 32.91 -17.96
C PRO A 390 99.17 31.83 -17.92
N ARG A 391 99.06 31.20 -19.08
CA ARG A 391 98.60 29.88 -19.51
C ARG A 391 98.50 28.74 -18.46
N THR A 392 97.64 27.78 -18.83
CA THR A 392 97.47 26.36 -18.39
C THR A 392 96.38 26.12 -17.34
N LYS A 393 95.55 25.06 -17.35
CA LYS A 393 95.49 23.80 -18.12
C LYS A 393 94.03 23.31 -18.11
N LYS A 394 93.64 22.63 -19.19
CA LYS A 394 92.40 21.84 -19.30
C LYS A 394 92.41 20.68 -18.29
N THR A 395 91.30 20.46 -17.60
CA THR A 395 90.90 19.11 -17.14
C THR A 395 89.40 18.93 -17.30
N SER A 396 89.07 18.05 -18.23
CA SER A 396 87.78 17.45 -18.50
C SER A 396 87.39 16.50 -17.36
N ARG A 397 86.13 16.54 -16.91
CA ARG A 397 85.48 15.42 -16.19
C ARG A 397 83.96 15.58 -16.30
N THR A 398 83.38 15.09 -17.38
CA THR A 398 82.56 13.86 -17.45
C THR A 398 81.39 13.80 -16.47
N GLY A 399 80.19 14.05 -16.99
CA GLY A 399 79.05 13.11 -16.98
C GLY A 399 78.40 12.74 -15.64
N ALA A 400 77.16 13.20 -15.46
CA ALA A 400 76.12 12.40 -14.78
C ALA A 400 74.72 12.91 -15.17
N THR A 401 74.24 12.42 -16.31
CA THR A 401 72.82 12.36 -16.64
C THR A 401 72.13 11.45 -15.61
N ARG A 402 71.29 11.99 -14.72
CA ARG A 402 70.36 11.16 -13.93
C ARG A 402 68.95 11.26 -14.48
N GLN A 403 68.63 10.17 -15.16
CA GLN A 403 67.34 9.63 -15.57
C GLN A 403 66.12 10.15 -14.80
N ILE A 404 65.20 10.74 -15.56
CA ILE A 404 63.77 10.72 -15.28
C ILE A 404 63.30 9.29 -15.57
N SER A 405 63.06 8.50 -14.52
CA SER A 405 62.44 7.18 -14.64
C SER A 405 61.14 7.14 -13.84
N ARG A 406 60.06 6.96 -14.60
CA ARG A 406 58.70 6.61 -14.21
C ARG A 406 58.66 5.52 -13.13
N VAL A 407 57.80 5.71 -12.13
CA VAL A 407 57.14 4.61 -11.42
C VAL A 407 55.64 4.89 -11.41
N ILE A 408 54.94 4.38 -12.43
CA ILE A 408 53.49 4.15 -12.42
C ILE A 408 53.30 2.67 -12.72
N SER A 409 53.00 1.89 -11.69
CA SER A 409 52.54 0.48 -11.70
C SER A 409 52.77 -0.03 -10.26
N LYS A 410 51.81 -0.47 -9.43
CA LYS A 410 50.60 -1.28 -9.65
C LYS A 410 49.71 -1.15 -8.41
N ARG A 411 48.39 -1.02 -8.61
CA ARG A 411 47.36 -1.65 -7.76
C ARG A 411 46.19 -2.02 -8.66
N ARG A 412 46.10 -3.31 -8.99
CA ARG A 412 44.86 -4.02 -9.25
C ARG A 412 44.80 -5.14 -8.23
#